data_AF-A0A7Y6PMG7-F1
#
_entry.id   AF-A0A7Y6PMG7-F1
#
_cell.length_a   1.000
_cell.length_b   1.000
_cell.length_c   1.000
_cell.angle_alpha   90.00
_cell.angle_beta   90.00
_cell.angle_gamma   90.00
#
_symmetry.space_group_name_H-M   'P 1'
#
loop_
_entity.id
_entity.type
_entity.pdbx_description
1 polymer ?
#
loop_
_entity_poly.entity_id
_entity_poly.type
_entity_poly.pdbx_seq_one_letter_code
_entity_poly.pdbx_strand_id
1 'polypeptide(L)'
;MTIAERWREVRAKVDAACERAGRSPGEVTLVAVSKMHPASAVLEAAAAGAIDFGENYAQELATKRTECAGAAPAIRWHYIGRL
;
A
#
# COMPACT_ATOMS: atom_id res chain seq x y z
N MET A 1 17.74 4.42 1.10
CA MET A 1 16.63 3.53 0.72
C MET A 1 15.41 4.35 0.37
N THR A 2 14.92 4.22 -0.87
CA THR A 2 13.69 4.85 -1.39
C THR A 2 12.45 4.11 -0.88
N ILE A 3 11.25 4.69 -1.08
CA ILE A 3 10.00 4.00 -0.74
C ILE A 3 9.83 2.77 -1.63
N ALA A 4 10.20 2.89 -2.91
CA ALA A 4 10.17 1.77 -3.84
C ALA A 4 11.06 0.59 -3.40
N GLU A 5 12.27 0.86 -2.91
CA GLU A 5 13.17 -0.18 -2.38
C GLU A 5 12.58 -0.85 -1.14
N ARG A 6 12.04 -0.07 -0.19
CA ARG A 6 11.38 -0.60 1.01
C ARG A 6 10.18 -1.48 0.65
N TRP A 7 9.35 -1.05 -0.30
CA TRP A 7 8.20 -1.81 -0.76
C TRP A 7 8.61 -3.18 -1.32
N ARG A 8 9.61 -3.21 -2.22
CA ARG A 8 10.10 -4.47 -2.81
C ARG A 8 10.69 -5.41 -1.76
N GLU A 9 11.43 -4.86 -0.80
CA GLU A 9 11.99 -5.66 0.30
C GLU A 9 10.89 -6.31 1.15
N VAL A 10 9.87 -5.53 1.54
CA VAL A 10 8.74 -6.06 2.32
C VAL A 10 7.95 -7.09 1.50
N ARG A 11 7.68 -6.82 0.22
CA ARG A 11 7.00 -7.77 -0.66
C ARG A 11 7.75 -9.10 -0.77
N ALA A 12 9.06 -9.06 -0.99
CA ALA A 12 9.90 -10.26 -1.07
C ALA A 12 9.89 -11.06 0.26
N LYS A 13 9.91 -10.35 1.41
CA LYS A 13 9.81 -10.99 2.73
C LYS A 13 8.48 -11.72 2.92
N VAL A 14 7.38 -11.13 2.48
CA VAL A 14 6.05 -11.75 2.56
C VAL A 14 5.94 -12.91 1.58
N ASP A 15 6.47 -12.80 0.35
CA ASP A 15 6.49 -13.90 -0.63
C ASP A 15 7.22 -15.11 -0.07
N ALA A 16 8.44 -14.91 0.43
CA ALA A 16 9.22 -15.97 1.06
C ALA A 16 8.50 -16.58 2.28
N ALA A 17 7.74 -15.79 3.04
CA ALA A 17 6.94 -16.30 4.15
C ALA A 17 5.75 -17.16 3.68
N CYS A 18 5.09 -16.77 2.58
CA CYS A 18 4.02 -17.57 1.97
C CYS A 18 4.56 -18.91 1.45
N GLU A 19 5.70 -18.88 0.76
CA GLU A 19 6.37 -20.09 0.26
C GLU A 19 6.72 -21.06 1.40
N ARG A 20 7.32 -20.57 2.49
CA ARG A 20 7.61 -21.39 3.68
C ARG A 20 6.36 -21.98 4.33
N ALA A 21 5.22 -21.31 4.20
CA ALA A 21 3.94 -21.77 4.73
C ALA A 21 3.16 -22.67 3.74
N GLY A 22 3.70 -22.96 2.55
CA GLY A 22 3.01 -23.72 1.52
C GLY A 22 1.79 -22.99 0.92
N ARG A 23 1.78 -21.66 0.97
CA ARG A 23 0.68 -20.80 0.48
C ARG A 23 1.11 -20.02 -0.74
N SER A 24 0.17 -19.72 -1.64
CA SER A 24 0.44 -18.80 -2.74
C SER A 24 0.59 -17.37 -2.21
N PRO A 25 1.62 -16.60 -2.61
CA PRO A 25 1.74 -15.20 -2.22
C PRO A 25 0.54 -14.33 -2.57
N GLY A 26 -0.21 -14.71 -3.61
CA GLY A 26 -1.45 -14.03 -4.03
C GLY A 26 -2.62 -14.17 -3.04
N GLU A 27 -2.54 -15.11 -2.10
CA GLU A 27 -3.54 -15.25 -1.02
C GLU A 27 -3.34 -14.23 0.11
N VAL A 28 -2.22 -13.49 0.10
CA VAL A 28 -1.90 -12.50 1.13
C VAL A 28 -1.88 -11.11 0.51
N THR A 29 -2.83 -10.27 0.95
CA THR A 29 -2.86 -8.85 0.58
C THR A 29 -1.92 -8.07 1.49
N LEU A 30 -0.97 -7.35 0.89
CA LEU A 30 -0.10 -6.43 1.62
C LEU A 30 -0.69 -5.02 1.54
N VAL A 31 -1.13 -4.49 2.68
CA VAL A 31 -1.72 -3.15 2.79
C VAL A 31 -0.67 -2.17 3.29
N ALA A 32 -0.31 -1.18 2.48
CA ALA A 32 0.60 -0.11 2.85
C ALA A 32 -0.13 0.95 3.68
N VAL A 33 0.22 1.09 4.96
CA VAL A 33 -0.39 2.11 5.83
C VAL A 33 0.24 3.47 5.55
N SER A 34 -0.56 4.42 5.05
CA SER A 34 -0.07 5.71 4.56
C SER A 34 -0.46 6.91 5.42
N LYS A 35 -1.14 6.71 6.57
CA LYS A 35 -1.49 7.80 7.50
C LYS A 35 -0.27 8.64 7.85
N MET A 36 -0.47 9.96 7.95
CA MET A 36 0.58 10.95 8.22
C MET A 36 1.65 11.08 7.13
N HIS A 37 1.51 10.42 5.97
CA HIS A 37 2.39 10.59 4.82
C HIS A 37 1.68 11.35 3.69
N PRO A 38 2.39 12.17 2.90
CA PRO A 38 1.77 12.89 1.78
C PRO A 38 1.36 11.95 0.64
N ALA A 39 0.46 12.41 -0.25
CA ALA A 39 0.06 11.65 -1.43
C ALA A 39 1.23 11.31 -2.36
N SER A 40 2.29 12.13 -2.40
CA SER A 40 3.50 11.83 -3.17
C SER A 40 4.18 10.53 -2.73
N ALA A 41 4.17 10.21 -1.44
CA ALA A 41 4.70 8.95 -0.91
C ALA A 41 3.82 7.76 -1.34
N VAL A 42 2.50 7.95 -1.38
CA VAL A 42 1.54 6.97 -1.89
C VAL A 42 1.79 6.70 -3.38
N LEU A 43 1.97 7.75 -4.18
CA LEU A 43 2.27 7.64 -5.61
C LEU A 43 3.61 6.93 -5.86
N GLU A 44 4.65 7.22 -5.08
CA GLU A 44 5.94 6.52 -5.19
C GLU A 44 5.81 5.02 -4.88
N ALA A 45 5.06 4.66 -3.82
CA ALA A 45 4.77 3.28 -3.49
C ALA A 45 3.91 2.60 -4.57
N ALA A 46 2.91 3.30 -5.11
CA ALA A 46 2.04 2.80 -6.17
C ALA A 46 2.82 2.51 -7.47
N ALA A 47 3.73 3.40 -7.85
CA ALA A 47 4.66 3.20 -8.96
C ALA A 47 5.59 1.99 -8.75
N ALA A 48 5.85 1.61 -7.49
CA ALA A 48 6.61 0.41 -7.14
C ALA A 48 5.75 -0.88 -7.11
N GLY A 49 4.44 -0.78 -7.35
CA GLY A 49 3.51 -1.90 -7.40
C GLY A 49 2.61 -2.06 -6.17
N ALA A 50 2.62 -1.11 -5.23
CA ALA A 50 1.63 -1.11 -4.15
C ALA A 50 0.24 -0.75 -4.68
N ILE A 51 -0.78 -1.52 -4.28
CA ILE A 51 -2.17 -1.33 -4.74
C ILE A 51 -3.07 -0.99 -3.56
N ASP A 52 -2.89 -1.70 -2.44
CA ASP A 52 -3.73 -1.58 -1.26
C ASP A 52 -3.12 -0.60 -0.25
N PHE A 53 -3.85 0.46 0.08
CA PHE A 53 -3.41 1.50 1.02
C PHE A 53 -4.39 1.66 2.18
N GLY A 54 -3.86 1.77 3.40
CA GLY A 54 -4.60 1.88 4.64
C GLY A 54 -4.53 3.28 5.26
N GLU A 55 -5.69 3.85 5.60
CA GLU A 55 -5.80 5.16 6.27
C GLU A 55 -6.63 5.09 7.55
N ASN A 56 -6.20 5.87 8.55
CA ASN A 56 -6.88 5.94 9.85
C ASN A 56 -7.87 7.11 9.96
N TYR A 57 -7.71 8.14 9.13
CA TYR A 57 -8.49 9.38 9.20
C TYR A 57 -9.29 9.56 7.91
N ALA A 58 -10.62 9.67 8.01
CA ALA A 58 -11.50 9.71 6.85
C ALA A 58 -11.21 10.92 5.94
N GLN A 59 -10.89 12.07 6.53
CA GLN A 59 -10.53 13.27 5.79
C GLN A 59 -9.22 13.09 5.01
N GLU A 60 -8.21 12.49 5.62
CA GLU A 60 -6.92 12.21 4.98
C GLU A 60 -7.09 11.23 3.81
N LEU A 61 -7.89 10.17 3.99
CA LEU A 61 -8.25 9.23 2.93
C LEU A 61 -8.93 9.95 1.76
N ALA A 62 -9.94 10.78 2.04
CA ALA A 62 -10.67 11.50 0.99
C ALA A 62 -9.76 12.44 0.18
N THR A 63 -8.90 13.18 0.86
CA THR A 63 -7.90 14.05 0.22
C THR A 63 -6.96 13.23 -0.67
N LYS A 64 -6.31 12.19 -0.14
CA LYS A 64 -5.35 11.38 -0.91
C LYS A 64 -6.00 10.63 -2.06
N ARG A 65 -7.22 10.14 -1.89
CA ARG A 65 -7.98 9.49 -2.97
C ARG A 65 -8.16 10.44 -4.15
N THR A 66 -8.41 11.71 -3.88
CA THR A 66 -8.54 12.74 -4.93
C THR A 66 -7.19 13.03 -5.57
N GLU A 67 -6.15 13.25 -4.77
CA GLU A 67 -4.79 13.56 -5.25
C GLU A 67 -4.15 12.40 -6.04
N CYS A 68 -4.52 11.16 -5.73
CA CYS A 68 -3.98 9.95 -6.37
C CYS A 68 -4.91 9.35 -7.45
N ALA A 69 -5.99 10.03 -7.84
CA ALA A 69 -6.99 9.47 -8.75
C ALA A 69 -6.43 9.06 -10.13
N GLY A 70 -5.33 9.68 -10.56
CA GLY A 70 -4.63 9.35 -11.81
C GLY A 70 -3.53 8.28 -11.68
N ALA A 71 -3.38 7.64 -10.53
CA ALA A 71 -2.35 6.63 -10.33
C ALA A 71 -2.56 5.38 -11.20
N ALA A 72 -1.47 4.83 -11.72
CA ALA A 72 -1.43 3.57 -12.42
C ALA A 72 -0.38 2.66 -11.75
N PRO A 73 -0.78 1.50 -11.16
CA PRO A 73 -2.14 0.94 -11.11
C PRO A 73 -3.11 1.74 -10.23
N ALA A 74 -4.41 1.52 -10.43
CA ALA A 74 -5.46 2.14 -9.63
C ALA A 74 -5.37 1.70 -8.16
N ILE A 75 -5.40 2.67 -7.25
CA ILE A 75 -5.25 2.45 -5.81
C ILE A 75 -6.56 1.96 -5.18
N ARG A 76 -6.44 0.93 -4.33
CA ARG A 76 -7.52 0.46 -3.44
C ARG A 76 -7.33 1.03 -2.05
N TRP A 77 -8.31 1.80 -1.58
CA TRP A 77 -8.29 2.44 -0.28
C TRP A 77 -9.03 1.60 0.77
N HIS A 78 -8.38 1.39 1.91
CA HIS A 78 -8.92 0.72 3.08
C HIS A 78 -8.95 1.71 4.25
N TYR A 79 -10.15 1.94 4.79
CA TYR A 79 -10.24 2.65 6.07
C TYR A 79 -10.01 1.66 7.21
N ILE A 80 -8.94 1.88 7.98
CA ILE A 80 -8.51 1.03 9.10
C ILE A 80 -8.51 1.79 10.43
N GLY A 81 -9.18 2.94 10.47
CA GLY A 81 -9.42 3.75 11.66
C GLY A 81 -10.54 3.20 12.55
N ARG A 82 -10.80 3.88 13.66
CA ARG A 82 -11.99 3.60 14.49
C ARG A 82 -13.25 4.13 13.80
N LEU A 83 -14.35 3.40 13.94
CA LEU A 83 -15.70 3.76 13.50
C LEU A 83 -16.55 4.17 14.70
#